data_AF-A0A852UKU4-F1
#
_entry.id   AF-A0A852UKU4-F1
#
_cell.length_a   1.000
_cell.length_b   1.000
_cell.length_c   1.000
_cell.angle_alpha   90.00
_cell.angle_beta   90.00
_cell.angle_gamma   90.00
#
_symmetry.space_group_name_H-M   'P 1'
#
loop_
_entity.id
_entity.type
_entity.pdbx_description
1 polymer ?
#
loop_
_entity_poly.entity_id
_entity_poly.type
_entity_poly.pdbx_seq_one_letter_code
_entity_poly.pdbx_strand_id
1 'polypeptide(L)'
;MKKGLIYLKGVWEIKRLTFIGGILLIAGTLLYGIVHLTIANYIPNMQGWSDPPGKFEQARNEIGVNIPYFLSIIFMVLGLILLFLKELKVIVNLLITEKK
;
A
#
# COMPACT_ATOMS: atom_id res chain seq x y z
N MET A 1 21.48 -33.89 -5.33
CA MET A 1 21.86 -32.56 -5.86
C MET A 1 20.69 -31.61 -6.16
N LYS A 2 19.53 -32.07 -6.67
CA LYS A 2 18.39 -31.18 -7.04
C LYS A 2 17.70 -30.44 -5.87
N LYS A 3 17.69 -30.99 -4.65
CA LYS A 3 17.02 -30.36 -3.49
C LYS A 3 17.66 -29.04 -3.06
N GLY A 4 18.99 -28.92 -3.09
CA GLY A 4 19.69 -27.67 -2.72
C GLY A 4 19.36 -26.51 -3.67
N LEU A 5 19.20 -26.79 -4.96
CA LEU A 5 18.85 -25.77 -5.96
C LEU A 5 17.44 -25.19 -5.75
N ILE A 6 16.48 -26.03 -5.35
CA ILE A 6 15.09 -25.62 -5.07
C ILE A 6 15.02 -24.74 -3.82
N TYR A 7 15.77 -25.10 -2.78
CA TYR A 7 15.85 -24.30 -1.55
C TYR A 7 16.43 -22.91 -1.79
N LEU A 8 17.52 -22.81 -2.54
CA LEU A 8 18.11 -21.53 -2.89
C LEU A 8 17.12 -20.66 -3.67
N LYS A 9 16.47 -21.21 -4.70
CA LYS A 9 15.49 -20.47 -5.51
C LYS A 9 14.36 -19.87 -4.66
N GLY A 10 13.81 -20.63 -3.70
CA GLY A 10 12.76 -20.13 -2.79
C GLY A 10 13.23 -18.97 -1.89
N VAL A 11 14.47 -19.00 -1.40
CA VAL A 11 15.03 -17.91 -0.58
C VAL A 11 15.23 -16.63 -1.41
N TRP A 12 15.69 -16.76 -2.65
CA TRP A 12 15.86 -15.61 -3.56
C TRP A 12 14.53 -14.98 -3.96
N GLU A 13 13.49 -15.78 -4.21
CA GLU A 13 12.15 -15.27 -4.54
C GLU A 13 11.53 -14.46 -3.39
N ILE A 14 11.64 -14.94 -2.14
CA ILE A 14 11.13 -14.21 -0.98
C ILE A 14 11.82 -12.86 -0.82
N LYS A 15 13.16 -12.81 -0.96
CA LYS A 15 13.92 -11.55 -0.88
C LYS A 15 13.48 -10.54 -1.95
N ARG A 16 13.19 -11.01 -3.18
CA ARG A 16 12.70 -10.16 -4.27
C ARG A 16 11.30 -9.60 -3.96
N LEU A 17 10.40 -10.44 -3.42
CA LEU A 17 9.05 -10.00 -3.05
C LEU A 17 9.08 -8.95 -1.94
N THR A 18 9.92 -9.13 -0.91
CA THR A 18 10.08 -8.13 0.16
C THR A 18 10.62 -6.81 -0.38
N PHE A 19 11.59 -6.85 -1.30
CA PHE A 19 12.14 -5.64 -1.92
C PHE A 19 11.09 -4.89 -2.75
N ILE A 20 10.35 -5.61 -3.60
CA ILE A 20 9.24 -5.03 -4.39
C ILE A 20 8.15 -4.47 -3.47
N GLY A 21 7.81 -5.19 -2.39
CA GLY A 21 6.85 -4.73 -1.38
C GLY A 21 7.28 -3.43 -0.72
N GLY A 22 8.56 -3.31 -0.35
CA GLY A 22 9.13 -2.09 0.20
C GLY A 22 9.04 -0.91 -0.76
N ILE A 23 9.37 -1.10 -2.04
CA ILE A 23 9.26 -0.05 -3.07
C ILE A 23 7.81 0.40 -3.23
N LEU A 24 6.87 -0.55 -3.35
CA LEU A 24 5.44 -0.26 -3.49
C LEU A 24 4.90 0.51 -2.28
N LEU A 25 5.31 0.13 -1.06
CA LEU A 25 4.89 0.80 0.16
C LEU A 25 5.40 2.25 0.23
N ILE A 26 6.68 2.47 -0.10
CA ILE A 26 7.27 3.81 -0.12
C ILE A 26 6.61 4.66 -1.21
N ALA A 27 6.46 4.12 -2.42
CA ALA A 27 5.81 4.81 -3.53
C ALA A 27 4.36 5.18 -3.22
N GLY A 28 3.60 4.25 -2.64
CA GLY A 28 2.22 4.49 -2.19
C GLY A 28 2.15 5.58 -1.11
N THR A 29 3.02 5.52 -0.10
CA THR A 29 3.09 6.53 0.96
C THR A 29 3.43 7.92 0.42
N LEU A 30 4.41 8.02 -0.48
CA LEU A 30 4.79 9.28 -1.11
C LEU A 30 3.65 9.84 -1.96
N LEU A 31 3.02 9.01 -2.79
CA LEU A 31 1.90 9.42 -3.62
C LEU A 31 0.71 9.90 -2.77
N TYR A 32 0.40 9.18 -1.69
CA TYR A 32 -0.65 9.56 -0.73
C TYR A 32 -0.35 10.92 -0.09
N GLY A 33 0.90 11.13 0.34
CA GLY A 33 1.35 12.39 0.91
C GLY A 33 1.23 13.55 -0.07
N ILE A 34 1.66 13.37 -1.32
CA ILE A 34 1.54 14.40 -2.37
C ILE A 34 0.07 14.76 -2.61
N VAL A 35 -0.83 13.78 -2.70
CA VAL A 35 -2.27 14.05 -2.84
C VAL A 35 -2.79 14.92 -1.69
N HIS A 36 -2.41 14.61 -0.45
CA HIS A 36 -2.82 15.42 0.72
C HIS A 36 -2.24 16.83 0.69
N LEU A 37 -0.98 16.97 0.26
CA LEU A 37 -0.35 18.28 0.08
C LEU A 37 -1.06 19.11 -1.00
N THR A 38 -1.42 18.50 -2.13
CA THR A 38 -2.17 19.17 -3.21
C THR A 38 -3.53 19.65 -2.70
N ILE A 39 -4.26 18.82 -1.95
CA ILE A 39 -5.55 19.18 -1.35
C ILE A 39 -5.38 20.32 -0.34
N ALA A 40 -4.38 20.22 0.54
CA ALA A 40 -4.11 21.24 1.54
C ALA A 40 -3.78 22.62 0.91
N ASN A 41 -3.06 22.62 -0.21
CA ASN A 41 -2.77 23.84 -0.98
C ASN A 41 -3.98 24.37 -1.74
N TYR A 42 -4.93 23.50 -2.12
CA TYR A 42 -6.14 23.90 -2.85
C TYR A 42 -7.22 24.49 -1.94
N ILE A 43 -7.41 23.91 -0.74
CA ILE A 43 -8.47 24.26 0.21
C ILE A 43 -8.63 25.78 0.47
N PRO A 44 -7.56 26.58 0.67
CA PRO A 44 -7.69 28.02 0.91
C PRO A 44 -8.32 28.79 -0.26
N ASN A 45 -8.28 28.23 -1.47
CA ASN A 45 -8.81 28.85 -2.68
C ASN A 45 -10.26 28.42 -2.98
N MET A 46 -10.84 27.51 -2.18
CA MET A 46 -12.23 27.11 -2.34
C MET A 46 -13.18 28.22 -1.88
N GLN A 47 -14.19 28.53 -2.69
CA GLN A 47 -15.19 29.56 -2.38
C GLN A 47 -16.26 29.11 -1.36
N GLY A 48 -16.19 27.85 -0.94
CA GLY A 48 -17.11 27.21 0.00
C GLY A 48 -17.08 25.69 -0.17
N TRP A 49 -17.70 24.96 0.73
CA TRP A 49 -17.93 23.52 0.58
C TRP A 49 -19.35 23.16 1.02
N SER A 50 -19.94 22.16 0.38
CA SER A 50 -21.21 21.59 0.83
C SER A 50 -20.99 20.43 1.79
N ASP A 51 -21.96 20.21 2.69
CA ASP A 51 -21.98 19.07 3.59
C ASP A 51 -23.39 18.42 3.52
N PRO A 52 -23.57 17.29 2.80
CA PRO A 52 -22.57 16.43 2.12
C PRO A 52 -22.08 17.00 0.76
N PRO A 53 -20.93 16.58 0.18
CA PRO A 53 -20.04 15.45 0.51
C PRO A 53 -18.89 15.81 1.47
N GLY A 54 -18.81 17.06 1.93
CA GLY A 54 -17.76 17.53 2.84
C GLY A 54 -16.53 18.06 2.12
N LYS A 55 -15.76 18.86 2.86
CA LYS A 55 -14.67 19.69 2.34
C LYS A 55 -13.57 18.92 1.60
N PHE A 56 -13.13 17.80 2.17
CA PHE A 56 -12.03 17.02 1.60
C PHE A 56 -12.44 16.30 0.31
N GLU A 57 -13.62 15.69 0.30
CA GLU A 57 -14.11 14.98 -0.87
C GLU A 57 -14.39 15.92 -2.03
N GLN A 58 -15.03 17.06 -1.75
CA GLN A 58 -15.22 18.11 -2.75
C GLN A 58 -13.89 18.61 -3.32
N ALA A 59 -12.91 18.92 -2.47
CA ALA A 59 -11.59 19.35 -2.91
C ALA A 59 -10.91 18.31 -3.82
N ARG A 60 -10.95 17.02 -3.45
CA ARG A 60 -10.38 15.94 -4.29
C ARG A 60 -11.05 15.83 -5.66
N ASN A 61 -12.38 15.96 -5.69
CA ASN A 61 -13.17 15.89 -6.91
C ASN A 61 -12.83 17.07 -7.83
N GLU A 62 -12.77 18.29 -7.29
CA GLU A 62 -12.49 19.51 -8.05
C GLU A 62 -11.08 19.53 -8.66
N ILE A 63 -10.06 19.05 -7.94
CA ILE A 63 -8.68 19.00 -8.44
C ILE A 63 -8.33 17.69 -9.18
N GLY A 64 -9.29 16.77 -9.32
CA GLY A 64 -9.11 15.54 -10.10
C GLY A 64 -8.13 14.51 -9.53
N VAL A 65 -7.81 14.56 -8.23
CA VAL A 65 -6.81 13.66 -7.60
C VAL A 65 -7.40 12.35 -7.08
N ASN A 66 -8.63 11.99 -7.47
CA ASN A 66 -9.27 10.75 -7.05
C ASN A 66 -8.49 9.50 -7.49
N ILE A 67 -8.05 9.47 -8.75
CA ILE A 67 -7.27 8.34 -9.27
C ILE A 67 -5.96 8.15 -8.49
N PRO A 68 -5.08 9.17 -8.36
CA PRO A 68 -3.85 9.00 -7.59
C PRO A 68 -4.11 8.71 -6.10
N TYR A 69 -5.21 9.21 -5.52
CA TYR A 69 -5.61 8.86 -4.15
C TYR A 69 -5.85 7.36 -4.00
N PHE A 70 -6.75 6.77 -4.80
CA PHE A 70 -7.03 5.33 -4.69
C PHE A 70 -5.83 4.47 -5.06
N LEU A 71 -5.07 4.88 -6.08
CA LEU A 71 -3.86 4.17 -6.50
C LEU A 71 -2.81 4.12 -5.38
N SER A 72 -2.64 5.22 -4.65
CA SER A 72 -1.70 5.27 -3.52
C SER A 72 -2.07 4.28 -2.40
N ILE A 73 -3.36 4.15 -2.09
CA ILE A 73 -3.87 3.20 -1.10
C ILE A 73 -3.61 1.76 -1.57
N ILE A 74 -3.89 1.46 -2.83
CA ILE A 74 -3.62 0.13 -3.41
C ILE A 74 -2.13 -0.21 -3.30
N PHE A 75 -1.24 0.72 -3.63
CA PHE A 75 0.21 0.51 -3.52
C PHE A 75 0.66 0.29 -2.08
N MET A 76 0.12 1.04 -1.11
CA MET A 76 0.42 0.82 0.31
C MET A 76 -0.05 -0.56 0.78
N VAL A 77 -1.29 -0.95 0.46
CA VAL A 77 -1.87 -2.24 0.87
C VAL A 77 -1.10 -3.40 0.24
N LEU A 78 -0.85 -3.36 -1.07
CA LEU A 78 -0.08 -4.41 -1.74
C LEU A 78 1.38 -4.45 -1.25
N GLY A 79 1.99 -3.29 -1.02
CA GLY A 79 3.33 -3.18 -0.46
C GLY A 79 3.44 -3.83 0.91
N LEU A 80 2.49 -3.55 1.82
CA LEU A 80 2.40 -4.17 3.13
C LEU A 80 2.21 -5.69 3.04
N ILE A 81 1.28 -6.15 2.21
CA ILE A 81 1.01 -7.59 2.03
C ILE A 81 2.28 -8.31 1.57
N LEU A 82 2.99 -7.76 0.59
CA LEU A 82 4.23 -8.36 0.07
C LEU A 82 5.37 -8.36 1.09
N LEU A 83 5.46 -7.31 1.92
CA LEU A 83 6.49 -7.19 2.94
C LEU A 83 6.29 -8.23 4.05
N PHE A 84 5.05 -8.42 4.49
CA PHE A 84 4.70 -9.32 5.60
C PHE A 84 4.29 -10.73 5.18
N LEU A 85 4.38 -11.09 3.90
CA LEU A 85 3.89 -12.37 3.39
C LEU A 85 4.57 -13.57 4.07
N LYS A 86 5.85 -13.40 4.44
CA LYS A 86 6.64 -14.44 5.12
C LYS A 86 6.15 -14.66 6.55
N GLU A 87 5.99 -13.57 7.29
CA GLU A 87 5.51 -13.54 8.68
C GLU A 87 4.09 -14.10 8.74
N LEU A 88 3.24 -13.70 7.80
CA LEU A 88 1.86 -14.17 7.69
C LEU A 88 1.82 -15.70 7.48
N LYS A 89 2.69 -16.22 6.61
CA LYS A 89 2.79 -17.67 6.37
C LYS A 89 3.25 -18.43 7.61
N VAL A 90 4.17 -17.86 8.39
CA VAL A 90 4.64 -18.45 9.65
C VAL A 90 3.51 -18.47 10.68
N ILE A 91 2.82 -17.34 10.89
CA ILE A 91 1.71 -17.22 11.84
C ILE A 91 0.57 -18.18 11.50
N VAL A 92 0.17 -18.24 10.23
CA VAL A 92 -0.87 -19.17 9.76
C VAL A 92 -0.47 -20.62 10.02
N ASN A 93 0.79 -20.99 9.77
CA ASN A 93 1.27 -22.34 10.02
C ASN A 93 1.29 -22.69 11.52
N LEU A 94 1.66 -21.74 12.39
CA LEU A 94 1.60 -21.92 13.84
C LEU A 94 0.16 -22.14 14.33
N LEU A 95 -0.79 -21.31 13.88
CA LEU A 95 -2.21 -21.45 14.24
C LEU A 95 -2.83 -22.78 13.79
N ILE A 96 -2.41 -23.31 12.64
CA ILE A 96 -2.88 -24.61 12.15
C ILE A 96 -2.24 -25.75 12.96
N THR A 97 -0.98 -25.61 13.38
CA THR A 97 -0.24 -26.65 14.10
C THR A 97 -0.73 -26.79 15.54
N GLU A 98 -1.07 -25.69 16.23
CA GLU A 98 -1.63 -25.77 17.60
C GLU A 98 -3.05 -26.36 17.67
N LYS A 99 -3.76 -26.44 16.55
CA LYS A 99 -5.08 -27.09 16.48
C LYS A 99 -5.03 -28.62 16.30
N LYS A 100 -3.85 -29.21 16.20
CA LYS A 100 -3.64 -30.67 16.05
C LYS A 100 -3.10 -31.27 17.35
#